data_AF-A0A9E5NDI3-F1
#
_entry.id   AF-A0A9E5NDI3-F1
#
_cell.length_a   1.000
_cell.length_b   1.000
_cell.length_c   1.000
_cell.angle_alpha   90.00
_cell.angle_beta   90.00
_cell.angle_gamma   90.00
#
_symmetry.space_group_name_H-M   'P 1'
#
loop_
_entity.id
_entity.type
_entity.pdbx_description
1 polymer ?
#
loop_
_entity_poly.entity_id
_entity_poly.type
_entity_poly.pdbx_seq_one_letter_code
_entity_poly.pdbx_strand_id
1 'polypeptide(L)' 'DAPTDHPSSFELNPQQKAALDKILKAIRKGGSEVFLLFGVTGSGKTEIFLRAIAEALCKGKQALLLVPEISLTAQV' A
#
# COMPACT_ATOMS: atom_id res chain seq x y z
N ASP A 1 1.80 -20.50 -13.26
CA ASP A 1 0.91 -19.60 -14.02
C ASP A 1 0.71 -18.28 -13.28
N ALA A 2 1.10 -17.21 -13.98
CA ALA A 2 1.04 -15.75 -13.76
C ALA A 2 1.14 -15.17 -12.32
N PRO A 3 2.14 -14.32 -12.01
CA PRO A 3 1.95 -13.28 -11.01
C PRO A 3 0.94 -12.26 -11.60
N THR A 4 -0.19 -12.10 -10.94
CA THR A 4 -1.25 -11.18 -11.36
C THR A 4 -0.71 -9.76 -11.44
N ASP A 5 -0.64 -9.27 -12.68
CA ASP A 5 -0.29 -7.91 -13.08
C ASP A 5 -1.38 -6.94 -12.62
N HIS A 6 -1.15 -6.20 -11.54
CA HIS A 6 -1.89 -4.97 -11.23
C HIS A 6 -0.93 -3.80 -10.96
N PRO A 7 -0.24 -3.28 -11.99
CA PRO A 7 0.22 -1.91 -11.97
C PRO A 7 -1.02 -1.07 -12.26
N SER A 8 -1.72 -0.67 -11.20
CA SER A 8 -2.63 0.47 -11.22
C SER A 8 -1.97 1.61 -12.00
N SER A 9 -2.43 1.81 -13.24
CA SER A 9 -1.85 2.68 -14.26
C SER A 9 -2.03 4.17 -13.98
N PHE A 10 -2.20 4.53 -12.71
CA PHE A 10 -2.49 5.87 -12.24
C PHE A 10 -1.22 6.49 -11.64
N GLU A 11 -0.88 7.68 -12.13
CA GLU A 11 0.16 8.50 -11.54
C GLU A 11 -0.29 9.00 -10.16
N LEU A 12 0.56 8.80 -9.16
CA LEU A 12 0.32 9.34 -7.83
C LEU A 12 0.53 10.84 -7.85
N ASN A 13 -0.39 11.56 -7.23
CA ASN A 13 -0.19 12.99 -6.99
C ASN A 13 1.01 13.20 -6.03
N PRO A 14 1.53 14.44 -5.91
CA PRO A 14 2.71 14.71 -5.09
C PRO A 14 2.55 14.30 -3.61
N GLN A 15 1.36 14.44 -3.03
CA GLN A 15 1.11 14.12 -1.63
C GLN A 15 1.08 12.60 -1.40
N GLN A 16 0.41 11.87 -2.28
CA GLN A 16 0.38 10.40 -2.31
C GLN A 16 1.79 9.82 -2.48
N LYS A 17 2.56 10.36 -3.44
CA LYS A 17 3.95 9.94 -3.67
C LYS A 17 4.81 10.17 -2.44
N ALA A 18 4.72 11.36 -1.82
CA ALA A 18 5.48 11.67 -0.61
C ALA A 18 5.09 10.75 0.58
N ALA A 19 3.81 10.39 0.72
CA ALA A 19 3.37 9.45 1.74
C ALA A 19 3.92 8.03 1.47
N LEU A 20 3.81 7.56 0.23
CA LEU A 20 4.33 6.26 -0.17
C LEU A 20 5.85 6.16 0.01
N ASP A 21 6.60 7.19 -0.41
CA ASP A 21 8.06 7.20 -0.30
C ASP A 21 8.55 7.03 1.15
N LYS A 22 7.84 7.62 2.12
CA LYS A 22 8.13 7.44 3.55
C LYS A 22 7.94 5.99 3.98
N ILE A 23 6.82 5.37 3.59
CA ILE A 23 6.51 3.98 3.90
C ILE A 23 7.53 3.04 3.24
N LEU A 24 7.83 3.23 1.96
CA LEU A 24 8.81 2.43 1.22
C LEU A 24 10.21 2.54 1.84
N LYS A 25 10.61 3.74 2.27
CA LYS A 25 11.90 3.93 2.97
C LYS A 25 11.97 3.11 4.25
N ALA A 26 10.91 3.07 5.05
CA ALA A 26 10.85 2.26 6.27
C ALA A 26 10.90 0.75 5.96
N ILE A 27 10.13 0.29 4.97
CA ILE A 27 10.12 -1.12 4.55
C ILE A 27 11.52 -1.58 4.13
N ARG A 28 12.21 -0.75 3.32
CA ARG A 28 13.56 -1.00 2.81
C ARG A 28 14.63 -0.96 3.88
N LYS A 29 14.53 -0.02 4.83
CA LYS A 29 15.45 0.08 5.98
C LYS A 29 15.33 -1.14 6.89
N GLY A 30 14.12 -1.72 7.00
CA GLY A 30 13.82 -2.76 7.98
C GLY A 30 13.61 -2.19 9.39
N GLY A 31 12.98 -2.98 10.25
CA GLY A 31 12.53 -2.56 11.57
C GLY A 31 11.01 -2.36 11.66
N SER A 32 10.56 -1.88 12.82
CA SER A 32 9.15 -1.61 13.11
C SER A 32 8.89 -0.11 13.09
N GLU A 33 7.99 0.34 12.23
CA GLU A 33 7.51 1.72 12.17
C GLU A 33 5.99 1.74 12.00
N VAL A 34 5.34 2.74 12.60
CA VAL A 34 3.88 2.92 12.56
C VAL A 34 3.55 4.21 11.83
N PHE A 35 2.66 4.13 10.85
CA PHE A 35 2.21 5.28 10.06
C PHE A 35 0.70 5.43 10.16
N LEU A 36 0.23 6.67 10.24
CA LEU A 36 -1.17 7.03 10.00
C LEU A 36 -1.27 7.66 8.61
N LEU A 37 -1.95 6.99 7.68
CA LEU A 37 -2.24 7.54 6.36
C LEU A 37 -3.56 8.33 6.42
N PHE A 38 -3.47 9.63 6.68
CA PHE A 38 -4.63 10.50 6.78
C PHE A 38 -5.11 10.98 5.40
N GLY A 39 -6.42 10.90 5.15
CA GLY A 39 -7.04 11.38 3.92
C GLY A 39 -8.53 11.06 3.87
N VAL A 40 -9.28 11.86 3.11
CA VAL A 40 -10.72 11.66 2.89
C VAL A 40 -11.02 10.37 2.12
N THR A 41 -12.25 9.88 2.14
CA THR A 41 -12.69 8.77 1.28
C THR A 41 -12.47 9.11 -0.20
N GLY A 42 -12.06 8.14 -1.01
CA GLY A 42 -11.73 8.37 -2.43
C GLY A 42 -10.35 8.98 -2.69
N SER A 43 -9.57 9.34 -1.65
CA SER A 43 -8.23 9.93 -1.83
C SER A 43 -7.14 8.93 -2.28
N GLY A 44 -7.50 7.70 -2.64
CA GLY A 44 -6.55 6.67 -3.08
C GLY A 44 -5.72 6.03 -1.96
N LYS A 45 -6.20 5.98 -0.71
CA LYS A 45 -5.45 5.34 0.40
C LYS A 45 -5.19 3.85 0.14
N THR A 46 -6.16 3.14 -0.43
CA THR A 46 -6.04 1.72 -0.80
C THR A 46 -4.84 1.49 -1.71
N GLU A 47 -4.63 2.36 -2.70
CA GLU A 47 -3.50 2.29 -3.62
C GLU A 47 -2.15 2.38 -2.90
N ILE A 48 -2.05 3.27 -1.89
CA ILE A 48 -0.82 3.39 -1.08
C ILE A 48 -0.58 2.11 -0.28
N PHE A 49 -1.63 1.49 0.28
CA PHE A 49 -1.51 0.21 0.97
C PHE A 49 -1.05 -0.90 0.02
N LEU A 50 -1.65 -1.03 -1.17
CA LEU A 50 -1.30 -2.06 -2.15
C LEU A 50 0.16 -1.92 -2.63
N ARG A 51 0.62 -0.71 -2.94
CA ARG A 51 2.04 -0.48 -3.32
C ARG A 51 3.01 -0.78 -2.18
N ALA A 52 2.64 -0.46 -0.94
CA ALA A 52 3.45 -0.80 0.23
C ALA A 52 3.52 -2.32 0.46
N ILE A 53 2.40 -3.02 0.30
CA ILE A 53 2.32 -4.49 0.35
C ILE A 53 3.19 -5.11 -0.74
N ALA A 54 3.09 -4.61 -1.97
CA ALA A 54 3.91 -5.09 -3.10
C ALA A 54 5.41 -4.97 -2.79
N GLU A 55 5.87 -3.83 -2.27
CA GLU A 55 7.27 -3.68 -1.85
C GLU A 55 7.66 -4.68 -0.76
N ALA A 56 6.81 -4.91 0.24
CA ALA A 56 7.08 -5.89 1.30
C ALA A 56 7.22 -7.32 0.73
N LEU A 57 6.32 -7.71 -0.18
CA LEU A 57 6.36 -9.00 -0.87
C LEU A 57 7.62 -9.12 -1.76
N CYS A 58 7.99 -8.08 -2.50
CA CYS A 58 9.22 -8.03 -3.29
C CYS A 58 10.50 -8.18 -2.44
N LYS A 59 10.42 -7.85 -1.14
CA LYS A 59 11.50 -8.06 -0.16
C LYS A 59 11.45 -9.44 0.51
N GLY A 60 10.61 -10.35 0.04
CA GLY A 60 10.44 -11.69 0.61
C GLY A 60 9.76 -11.68 1.99
N LYS A 61 9.07 -10.59 2.35
CA LYS A 61 8.31 -10.49 3.61
C LYS A 61 6.85 -10.86 3.35
N GLN A 62 6.09 -11.04 4.43
CA GLN A 62 4.63 -11.21 4.38
C GLN A 62 3.93 -9.89 4.70
N ALA A 63 2.68 -9.75 4.26
CA ALA A 63 1.82 -8.61 4.57
C ALA A 63 0.46 -9.08 5.08
N LEU A 64 -0.10 -8.33 6.03
CA LEU A 64 -1.45 -8.52 6.56
C LEU A 64 -2.23 -7.22 6.39
N LEU A 65 -3.31 -7.26 5.60
CA LEU A 65 -4.24 -6.16 5.46
C LEU A 65 -5.53 -6.49 6.23
N LEU A 66 -5.82 -5.70 7.27
CA LEU A 66 -7.04 -5.83 8.04
C LEU A 66 -8.06 -4.81 7.54
N VAL A 67 -9.23 -5.30 7.16
CA VAL A 67 -10.37 -4.47 6.75
C VAL A 67 -11.48 -4.56 7.79
N PRO A 68 -12.22 -3.46 8.04
CA PRO A 68 -13.20 -3.41 9.13
C PRO A 68 -14.46 -4.27 8.92
N GLU A 69 -14.85 -4.61 7.68
CA GLU A 69 -16.05 -5.42 7.37
C GLU A 69 -15.88 -6.32 6.14
N ILE A 70 -16.61 -7.45 6.11
CA ILE A 70 -16.60 -8.45 5.02
C ILE A 70 -16.97 -7.81 3.66
N SER A 71 -17.91 -6.86 3.62
CA SER A 71 -18.38 -6.20 2.39
C SER A 71 -17.30 -5.40 1.64
N LEU A 72 -16.17 -5.08 2.29
CA LEU A 72 -15.05 -4.35 1.68
C LEU A 72 -14.00 -5.25 1.03
N THR A 73 -14.11 -6.58 1.17
CA THR A 73 -13.19 -7.53 0.50
C THR A 73 -13.30 -7.53 -1.02
N ALA A 74 -14.42 -7.09 -1.60
CA ALA A 74 -14.59 -6.99 -3.05
C ALA A 74 -14.01 -5.70 -3.68
N GLN A 75 -13.56 -4.73 -2.86
CA GLN A 75 -13.06 -3.43 -3.33
C GLN A 75 -11.52 -3.31 -3.26
N VAL A 76 -10.84 -4.38 -2.89
CA VAL A 76 -9.36 -4.45 -2.79
C VAL A 76 -8.81 -5.25 -3.96
#